data_AF-A0A5B7TJU8-F1
#
_entry.id   AF-A0A5B7TJU8-F1
#
_cell.length_a   1.000
_cell.length_b   1.000
_cell.length_c   1.000
_cell.angle_alpha   90.00
_cell.angle_beta   90.00
_cell.angle_gamma   90.00
#
_symmetry.space_group_name_H-M   'P 1'
#
loop_
_entity.id
_entity.type
_entity.pdbx_description
1 polymer ?
#
loop_
_entity_poly.entity_id
_entity_poly.type
_entity_poly.pdbx_seq_one_letter_code
_entity_poly.pdbx_strand_id
1 'polypeptide(L)' 'MRTIDTKIIYNRNGYLLHLVRTRQGLLDTITLQYPVKNGIKSITKRILSLLGFVALKLLEAAIDFI' A
#
# COMPACT_ATOMS: atom_id res chain seq x y z
N MET A 1 -2.97 -20.40 1.00
CA MET A 1 -2.53 -19.82 -0.29
C MET A 1 -2.03 -18.41 -0.03
N ARG A 2 -0.81 -18.07 -0.46
CA ARG A 2 -0.23 -16.72 -0.30
C ARG A 2 -0.56 -15.93 -1.56
N THR A 3 -1.27 -14.81 -1.43
CA THR A 3 -1.57 -13.92 -2.57
C THR A 3 -0.72 -12.67 -2.42
N ILE A 4 -0.03 -12.28 -3.48
CA ILE A 4 0.74 -11.04 -3.54
C ILE A 4 0.10 -10.20 -4.64
N ASP A 5 -0.40 -9.04 -4.25
CA ASP A 5 -0.96 -8.03 -5.14
C ASP A 5 -0.05 -6.81 -5.08
N THR A 6 0.43 -6.36 -6.24
CA THR A 6 1.33 -5.21 -6.32
C THR A 6 0.73 -4.21 -7.28
N LYS A 7 0.66 -2.95 -6.85
CA LYS A 7 0.13 -1.86 -7.63
C LYS A 7 1.05 -0.66 -7.53
N ILE A 8 1.35 -0.08 -8.68
CA ILE A 8 2.11 1.16 -8.77
C ILE A 8 1.10 2.29 -8.98
N ILE A 9 1.19 3.33 -8.17
CA ILE A 9 0.29 4.47 -8.20
C ILE A 9 1.13 5.72 -8.41
N TYR A 10 0.72 6.54 -9.37
CA TYR A 10 1.32 7.84 -9.60
C TYR A 10 0.44 8.90 -8.93
N ASN A 11 1.01 9.62 -7.98
CA ASN A 11 0.32 10.70 -7.30
C ASN A 11 0.35 11.98 -8.18
N ARG A 12 -0.67 12.83 -8.05
CA ARG A 12 -0.73 14.19 -8.62
C ARG A 12 0.50 15.04 -8.31
N ASN A 13 1.15 14.80 -7.17
CA ASN A 13 2.40 15.48 -6.78
C ASN A 13 3.65 14.98 -7.53
N GLY A 14 3.51 14.07 -8.50
CA GLY A 14 4.61 13.55 -9.31
C GLY A 14 5.41 12.43 -8.64
N TYR A 15 4.95 11.93 -7.49
CA TYR A 15 5.60 10.83 -6.78
C TYR A 15 5.06 9.48 -7.24
N LEU A 16 5.99 8.54 -7.45
CA LEU A 16 5.69 7.17 -7.82
C LEU A 16 5.67 6.30 -6.55
N LEU A 17 4.50 5.75 -6.24
CA LEU A 17 4.21 5.03 -5.02
C LEU A 17 4.02 3.55 -5.32
N HIS A 18 4.68 2.69 -4.56
CA HIS A 18 4.55 1.24 -4.68
C HIS A 18 3.68 0.70 -3.55
N LEU A 19 2.51 0.18 -3.89
CA LEU A 19 1.59 -0.45 -2.98
C LEU A 19 1.68 -1.96 -3.12
N VAL A 20 2.10 -2.66 -2.08
CA VAL A 20 2.24 -4.12 -2.05
C VAL A 20 1.34 -4.68 -0.97
N ARG A 21 0.38 -5.53 -1.35
CA ARG A 21 -0.47 -6.28 -0.43
C ARG A 21 -0.08 -7.75 -0.48
N THR A 22 0.31 -8.30 0.67
CA THR A 22 0.55 -9.72 0.86
C THR A 22 -0.52 -10.32 1.75
N ARG A 23 -1.32 -11.23 1.23
CA ARG A 23 -2.31 -12.01 1.99
C ARG A 23 -1.72 -13.33 2.45
N GLN A 24 -1.83 -13.59 3.76
CA GLN A 24 -1.51 -14.86 4.40
C GLN A 24 -2.71 -15.31 5.25
N GLY A 25 -3.57 -16.13 4.65
CA GLY A 25 -4.79 -16.61 5.31
C GLY A 25 -5.75 -15.48 5.63
N LEU A 26 -6.06 -15.28 6.92
CA LEU A 26 -6.95 -14.23 7.40
C LEU A 26 -6.26 -12.88 7.63
N LEU A 27 -4.95 -12.77 7.39
CA LEU A 27 -4.18 -11.55 7.59
C LEU A 27 -3.67 -11.01 6.25
N ASP A 28 -3.87 -9.71 6.04
CA ASP A 28 -3.28 -8.96 4.95
C ASP A 28 -2.20 -8.03 5.49
N THR A 29 -1.07 -7.98 4.80
CA THR A 29 0.02 -7.04 5.08
C THR A 29 0.09 -6.06 3.92
N ILE A 30 -0.18 -4.78 4.18
CA ILE A 30 -0.09 -3.70 3.20
C ILE A 30 1.20 -2.96 3.44
N THR A 31 2.00 -2.81 2.40
CA THR A 31 3.25 -2.04 2.38
C THR A 31 3.12 -0.93 1.35
N LEU A 32 3.27 0.32 1.78
CA LEU A 32 3.34 1.48 0.91
C LEU A 32 4.78 1.98 0.89
N GLN A 33 5.41 1.98 -0.27
CA GLN A 33 6.74 2.55 -0.47
C GLN A 33 6.62 3.84 -1.26
N TYR A 34 7.34 4.87 -0.84
CA TYR A 34 7.29 6.18 -1.45
C TYR A 34 8.66 6.87 -1.41
N PRO A 35 9.02 7.59 -2.49
CA PRO A 35 10.23 8.39 -2.53
C PRO A 35 10.09 9.61 -1.61
N VAL A 36 11.16 9.90 -0.88
CA VAL A 36 11.36 11.11 -0.08
C VAL A 36 12.72 11.71 -0.44
N LYS A 37 12.97 12.97 -0.07
CA LYS A 37 14.24 13.68 -0.40
C LYS A 37 15.51 12.89 -0.03
N ASN A 38 15.46 12.02 0.99
CA ASN A 38 16.59 11.20 1.46
C ASN A 38 16.51 9.70 1.07
N GLY A 39 15.72 9.33 0.05
CA GLY A 39 15.65 7.93 -0.43
C GLY A 39 14.22 7.39 -0.48
N ILE A 40 14.02 6.12 -0.17
CA ILE A 40 12.70 5.48 -0.20
C ILE A 40 12.27 5.17 1.23
N LYS A 41 11.08 5.64 1.63
CA LYS A 41 10.42 5.23 2.87
C LYS A 41 9.40 4.15 2.58
N SER A 42 9.25 3.22 3.52
CA SER A 42 8.23 2.17 3.46
C SER A 42 7.41 2.15 4.75
N ILE A 43 6.09 2.21 4.62
CA ILE A 43 5.15 2.02 5.72
C ILE A 43 4.50 0.65 5.56
N THR A 44 4.64 -0.21 6.56
CA THR A 44 4.03 -1.55 6.56
C THR A 44 2.99 -1.62 7.67
N LYS A 45 1.78 -2.09 7.33
CA LYS A 45 0.69 -2.34 8.28
C LYS A 45 0.09 -3.71 8.03
N ARG A 46 -0.17 -4.44 9.12
CA ARG A 46 -0.83 -5.73 9.10
C ARG A 46 -2.25 -5.57 9.61
N ILE A 47 -3.21 -6.09 8.87
CA ILE A 47 -4.64 -5.94 9.09
C ILE A 47 -5.36 -7.24 8.79
N LEU A 48 -6.58 -7.38 9.30
CA LEU A 48 -7.43 -8.53 8.97
C LEU A 48 -7.87 -8.47 7.51
N SER A 49 -7.88 -9.61 6.83
CA SER A 49 -8.10 -9.73 5.39
C SER A 49 -9.47 -9.25 4.92
N LEU A 50 -10.48 -9.32 5.79
CA LEU A 50 -11.82 -8.76 5.61
C LEU A 50 -11.78 -7.24 5.43
N LEU A 51 -10.93 -6.57 6.19
CA LEU A 51 -10.71 -5.12 6.11
C LEU A 51 -9.61 -4.76 5.09
N GLY A 52 -8.88 -5.76 4.58
CA GLY A 52 -7.75 -5.57 3.69
C GLY A 52 -8.07 -4.80 2.42
N PHE A 53 -9.23 -5.09 1.80
CA PHE A 53 -9.64 -4.41 0.58
C PHE A 53 -10.08 -2.95 0.83
N VAL A 54 -10.84 -2.72 1.90
CA VAL A 54 -11.30 -1.38 2.29
C VAL A 54 -10.11 -0.50 2.68
N ALA A 55 -9.18 -1.02 3.47
CA ALA A 55 -7.97 -0.32 3.84
C ALA A 55 -7.09 0.01 2.63
N LEU A 56 -6.98 -0.90 1.66
CA LEU A 56 -6.27 -0.65 0.41
C LEU A 56 -6.91 0.54 -0.35
N LYS A 57 -8.24 0.53 -0.49
CA LYS A 57 -8.98 1.60 -1.19
C LYS A 57 -8.89 2.95 -0.49
N LEU A 58 -8.97 2.96 0.84
CA LEU A 58 -8.78 4.18 1.63
C LEU A 58 -7.35 4.71 1.49
N LEU A 59 -6.35 3.82 1.44
CA LEU A 59 -4.96 4.23 1.24
C LEU A 59 -4.75 4.78 -0.18
N GLU A 60 -5.34 4.15 -1.20
CA GLU A 60 -5.35 4.68 -2.58
C GLU A 60 -5.95 6.09 -2.63
N ALA A 61 -7.08 6.32 -1.96
CA ALA A 61 -7.70 7.64 -1.91
C ALA A 61 -6.86 8.65 -1.13
N ALA A 62 -6.29 8.25 0.00
CA ALA A 62 -5.45 9.11 0.83
C ALA A 62 -4.13 9.49 0.13
N ILE A 63 -3.62 8.63 -0.74
CA ILE A 63 -2.41 8.87 -1.53
C ILE A 63 -2.53 10.13 -2.41
N ASP A 64 -3.69 10.39 -3.00
CA ASP A 64 -3.92 11.60 -3.80
C ASP A 64 -3.87 12.91 -2.97
N PHE A 65 -3.93 12.80 -1.64
CA PHE A 65 -3.85 13.93 -0.72
C PHE A 65 -2.46 14.10 -0.06
N ILE A 66 -1.51 13.20 -0.33
CA ILE A 66 -0.12 13.26 0.20
C ILE A 66 0.76 14.07 -0.74
#